data_AF-C4TCP3-F1
#
_entry.id   AF-C4TCP3-F1
#
_cell.length_a   1.000
_cell.length_b   1.000
_cell.length_c   1.000
_cell.angle_alpha   90.00
_cell.angle_beta   90.00
_cell.angle_gamma   90.00
#
_symmetry.space_group_name_H-M   'P 1'
#
loop_
_entity.id
_entity.type
_entity.pdbx_description
1 polymer ?
#
loop_
_entity_poly.entity_id
_entity_poly.type
_entity_poly.pdbx_seq_one_letter_code
_entity_poly.pdbx_strand_id
1 'polypeptide(L)'
;HTQAAGGVASVIKMVQSLRHGVLPASLHIDAPTPEVDWGSGAVELLTEARPWPEVERPWRAGVSSFGVSGTNAHLILEQAIEEAQPVSAPLVPVGGVVPWVVSGQSAEGLRAQARRLAEFAVTSDADAAAVGWSLVASRSVLDHRAVVVGEHRDELLSGLGALAEGAPSGSVITGNAVAAGTGPVLVFPGQGAQWRGMGVELLGSSPVFAARIAECEAALAPFVDWSLTEVLRGEGDTDPARVDVVQPVLWAVMVSLASVWESYGVRPAAVVG
;
A
#
# COMPACT_ATOMS: atom_id res chain seq x y z
N HIS A 1 3.56 16.14 34.38
CA HIS A 1 3.32 17.39 33.63
C HIS A 1 4.43 17.57 32.59
N THR A 2 4.16 17.47 31.29
CA THR A 2 5.16 17.49 30.19
C THR A 2 5.56 18.90 29.72
N GLN A 3 5.43 19.89 30.62
CA GLN A 3 5.80 21.29 30.41
C GLN A 3 5.20 21.87 29.12
N ALA A 4 6.03 22.31 28.17
CA ALA A 4 5.59 22.89 26.90
C ALA A 4 4.70 21.93 26.08
N ALA A 5 4.84 20.62 26.26
CA ALA A 5 4.00 19.61 25.60
C ALA A 5 2.71 19.27 26.39
N GLY A 6 2.44 19.94 27.51
CA GLY A 6 1.28 19.66 28.36
C GLY A 6 -0.05 19.83 27.61
N GLY A 7 -0.20 20.97 26.92
CA GLY A 7 -1.41 21.25 26.14
C GLY A 7 -1.67 20.22 25.03
N VAL A 8 -0.66 19.92 24.21
CA VAL A 8 -0.82 18.97 23.10
C VAL A 8 -1.03 17.53 23.57
N ALA A 9 -0.43 17.13 24.70
CA ALA A 9 -0.70 15.83 25.30
C ALA A 9 -2.17 15.68 25.69
N SER A 10 -2.80 16.73 26.23
CA SER A 10 -4.23 16.76 26.52
C SER A 10 -5.09 16.71 25.26
N VAL A 11 -4.67 17.36 24.17
CA VAL A 11 -5.34 17.25 22.87
C VAL A 11 -5.29 15.81 22.36
N ILE A 12 -4.12 15.15 22.40
CA ILE A 12 -3.97 13.74 21.98
C ILE A 12 -4.87 12.83 22.83
N LYS A 13 -4.89 13.00 24.16
CA LYS A 13 -5.80 12.27 25.06
C LYS A 13 -7.25 12.39 24.58
N MET A 14 -7.71 13.62 24.34
CA MET A 14 -9.10 13.85 23.98
C MET A 14 -9.44 13.36 22.57
N VAL A 15 -8.54 13.49 21.59
CA VAL A 15 -8.74 12.93 20.25
C VAL A 15 -8.84 11.40 20.30
N GLN A 16 -7.97 10.73 21.08
CA GLN A 16 -8.07 9.28 21.26
C GLN A 16 -9.36 8.89 22.00
N SER A 17 -9.77 9.68 23.01
CA SER A 17 -11.02 9.44 23.74
C SER A 17 -12.24 9.53 22.81
N LEU A 18 -12.27 10.50 21.90
CA LEU A 18 -13.31 10.67 20.88
C LEU A 18 -13.31 9.50 19.87
N ARG A 19 -12.13 9.06 19.41
CA ARG A 19 -11.98 7.93 18.47
C ARG A 19 -12.45 6.60 19.04
N HIS A 20 -12.19 6.37 20.33
CA HIS A 20 -12.54 5.11 21.00
C HIS A 20 -13.87 5.17 21.74
N GLY A 21 -14.53 6.33 21.82
CA GLY A 21 -15.77 6.51 22.57
C GLY A 21 -15.65 6.26 24.07
N VAL A 22 -14.47 6.46 24.65
CA VAL A 22 -14.18 6.21 26.07
C VAL A 22 -13.45 7.39 26.67
N LEU A 23 -13.93 7.87 27.81
CA LEU A 23 -13.27 8.85 28.65
C LEU A 23 -12.40 8.11 29.70
N PRO A 24 -11.07 8.18 29.64
CA PRO A 24 -10.21 7.46 30.56
C PRO A 24 -10.08 8.18 31.92
N ALA A 25 -10.00 7.39 32.99
CA ALA A 25 -9.84 7.87 34.37
C ALA A 25 -8.68 8.85 34.54
N SER A 26 -8.85 9.80 35.44
CA SER A 26 -7.79 10.62 36.01
C SER A 26 -7.25 9.93 37.25
N LEU A 27 -5.93 9.74 37.28
CA LEU A 27 -5.27 8.98 38.35
C LEU A 27 -4.99 9.86 39.58
N HIS A 28 -4.72 9.19 40.72
CA HIS A 28 -4.35 9.82 41.99
C HIS A 28 -5.45 10.74 42.57
N ILE A 29 -6.70 10.33 42.40
CA ILE A 29 -7.86 10.97 43.03
C ILE A 29 -8.37 10.02 44.13
N ASP A 30 -7.77 10.11 45.32
CA ASP A 30 -8.25 9.35 46.49
C ASP A 30 -9.50 10.01 47.09
N ALA A 31 -9.53 11.34 47.12
CA ALA A 31 -10.70 12.15 47.45
C ALA A 31 -10.62 13.49 46.70
N PRO A 32 -11.77 14.11 46.30
CA PRO A 32 -11.78 15.45 45.74
C PRO A 32 -11.20 16.49 46.72
N THR A 33 -10.53 17.52 46.19
CA THR A 33 -9.92 18.58 47.01
C THR A 33 -11.01 19.36 47.77
N PRO A 34 -10.86 19.64 49.08
CA PRO A 34 -11.89 20.35 49.87
C PRO A 34 -11.98 21.85 49.55
N GLU A 35 -11.02 22.42 48.83
CA GLU A 35 -10.98 23.84 48.44
C GLU A 35 -11.95 24.19 47.30
N VAL A 36 -12.62 23.19 46.72
CA VAL A 36 -13.62 23.36 45.65
C VAL A 36 -14.95 22.77 46.14
N ASP A 37 -16.04 23.53 45.95
CA ASP A 37 -17.39 23.01 46.13
C ASP A 37 -17.82 22.18 44.91
N TRP A 38 -17.65 20.87 45.02
CA TRP A 38 -18.03 19.91 43.97
C TRP A 38 -19.54 19.62 43.94
N GLY A 39 -20.28 19.92 45.01
CA GLY A 39 -21.68 19.53 45.15
C GLY A 39 -22.68 20.46 44.48
N SER A 40 -22.31 21.73 44.28
CA SER A 40 -23.16 22.74 43.65
C SER A 40 -22.96 22.88 42.13
N GLY A 41 -21.91 22.26 41.58
CA GLY A 41 -21.52 22.41 40.18
C GLY A 41 -22.02 21.31 39.25
N ALA A 42 -21.91 21.55 37.94
CA ALA A 42 -22.15 20.56 36.88
C ALA A 42 -20.87 19.82 36.44
N VAL A 43 -19.84 19.81 37.30
CA VAL A 43 -18.51 19.25 37.01
C VAL A 43 -18.25 18.07 37.94
N GLU A 44 -17.90 16.93 37.35
CA GLU A 44 -17.57 15.70 38.07
C GLU A 44 -16.13 15.28 37.75
N LEU A 45 -15.40 14.82 38.77
CA LEU A 45 -14.07 14.23 38.56
C LEU A 45 -14.22 12.84 37.94
N LEU A 46 -13.45 12.58 36.89
CA LEU A 46 -13.46 11.31 36.20
C LEU A 46 -12.51 10.32 36.90
N THR A 47 -12.96 9.69 37.99
CA THR A 47 -12.18 8.73 38.79
C THR A 47 -12.09 7.33 38.17
N GLU A 48 -13.04 7.00 37.30
CA GLU A 48 -13.11 5.72 36.58
C GLU A 48 -13.26 5.96 35.07
N ALA A 49 -12.80 5.00 34.26
CA ALA A 49 -13.01 5.07 32.82
C ALA A 49 -14.47 4.79 32.49
N ARG A 50 -15.08 5.59 31.62
CA ARG A 50 -16.49 5.43 31.23
C ARG A 50 -16.70 5.67 29.74
N PRO A 51 -17.73 5.05 29.13
CA PRO A 51 -18.14 5.39 27.78
C PRO A 51 -18.50 6.87 27.66
N TRP A 52 -18.31 7.41 26.46
CA TRP A 52 -18.83 8.74 26.15
C TRP A 52 -20.37 8.70 26.17
N PRO A 53 -21.06 9.71 26.74
CA PRO A 53 -22.53 9.72 26.79
C PRO A 53 -23.17 9.67 25.40
N GLU A 54 -24.22 8.86 25.27
CA GLU A 54 -25.07 8.80 24.09
C GLU A 54 -25.91 10.09 23.99
N VAL A 55 -25.65 10.89 22.97
CA VAL A 55 -26.34 12.16 22.72
C VAL A 55 -26.56 12.35 21.23
N GLU A 56 -27.63 13.04 20.83
CA GLU A 56 -27.96 13.33 19.42
C GLU A 56 -27.12 14.46 18.80
N ARG A 57 -25.84 14.56 19.17
CA ARG A 57 -24.91 15.57 18.66
C ARG A 57 -23.46 15.07 18.70
N PRO A 58 -22.57 15.61 17.85
CA PRO A 58 -21.14 15.31 17.96
C PRO A 58 -20.62 15.53 19.38
N TRP A 59 -19.81 14.61 19.85
CA TRP A 59 -19.15 14.73 21.13
C TRP A 59 -18.17 15.90 21.15
N ARG A 60 -18.12 16.65 22.26
CA ARG A 60 -17.26 17.83 22.41
C ARG A 60 -16.47 17.78 23.71
N ALA A 61 -15.25 18.27 23.68
CA ALA A 61 -14.38 18.39 24.85
C ALA A 61 -13.64 19.72 24.88
N GLY A 62 -13.46 20.27 26.08
CA GLY A 62 -12.58 21.42 26.32
C GLY A 62 -11.18 20.95 26.72
N VAL A 63 -10.15 21.63 26.21
CA VAL A 63 -8.76 21.49 26.64
C VAL A 63 -8.24 22.85 27.08
N SER A 64 -7.85 22.98 28.34
CA SER A 64 -7.27 24.21 28.90
C SER A 64 -5.78 24.03 29.19
N SER A 65 -4.99 25.08 28.96
CA SER A 65 -3.58 25.14 29.36
C SER A 65 -3.26 26.54 29.89
N PHE A 66 -2.63 26.58 31.06
CA PHE A 66 -2.33 27.82 31.80
C PHE A 66 -0.83 27.89 32.05
N GLY A 67 -0.15 28.83 31.37
CA GLY A 67 1.29 29.01 31.49
C GLY A 67 1.66 29.82 32.73
N VAL A 68 2.84 29.55 33.30
CA VAL A 68 3.35 30.30 34.47
C VAL A 68 3.53 31.81 34.19
N SER A 69 3.70 32.19 32.92
CA SER A 69 3.73 33.60 32.49
C SER A 69 2.37 34.31 32.60
N GLY A 70 1.29 33.59 32.90
CA GLY A 70 -0.08 34.09 32.90
C GLY A 70 -0.78 34.01 31.54
N THR A 71 -0.13 33.47 30.51
CA THR A 71 -0.77 33.23 29.20
C THR A 71 -1.62 31.97 29.25
N ASN A 72 -2.89 32.10 28.88
CA ASN A 72 -3.89 31.03 28.94
C ASN A 72 -4.36 30.67 27.53
N ALA A 73 -4.58 29.39 27.28
CA ALA A 73 -5.19 28.88 26.05
C ALA A 73 -6.33 27.93 26.38
N HIS A 74 -7.41 27.99 25.60
CA HIS A 74 -8.53 27.07 25.68
C HIS A 74 -8.95 26.64 24.28
N LEU A 75 -9.09 25.33 24.06
CA LEU A 75 -9.51 24.74 22.81
C LEU A 75 -10.80 23.95 23.03
N ILE A 76 -11.69 24.00 22.04
CA ILE A 76 -12.85 23.12 21.95
C ILE A 76 -12.57 22.13 20.82
N LEU A 77 -12.64 20.84 21.15
CA LEU A 77 -12.52 19.74 20.22
C LEU A 77 -13.91 19.15 19.98
N GLU A 78 -14.18 18.76 18.75
CA GLU A 78 -15.42 18.10 18.33
C GLU A 78 -15.09 16.78 17.64
N GLN A 79 -15.91 15.76 17.86
CA GLN A 79 -15.87 14.50 17.15
C GLN A 79 -15.97 14.74 15.65
N ALA A 80 -15.06 14.15 14.88
CA ALA A 80 -15.19 14.13 13.43
C ALA A 80 -16.45 13.35 13.06
N ILE A 81 -17.34 13.97 12.28
CA ILE A 81 -18.42 13.24 11.61
C ILE A 81 -17.72 12.43 10.52
N GLU A 82 -17.82 11.11 10.59
CA GLU A 82 -17.49 10.27 9.43
C GLU A 82 -18.51 10.59 8.33
N GLU A 83 -18.20 11.61 7.53
CA GLU A 83 -18.71 11.62 6.17
C GLU A 83 -18.27 10.31 5.56
N ALA A 84 -19.23 9.47 5.14
CA ALA A 84 -18.94 8.28 4.39
C ALA A 84 -18.04 8.73 3.23
N GLN A 85 -16.73 8.46 3.34
CA GLN A 85 -15.82 8.75 2.26
C GLN A 85 -16.45 8.10 1.03
N PRO A 86 -16.59 8.81 -0.11
CA PRO A 86 -17.11 8.20 -1.31
C PRO A 86 -16.28 6.93 -1.47
N VAL A 87 -16.94 5.78 -1.35
CA VAL A 87 -16.29 4.48 -1.35
C VAL A 87 -15.48 4.52 -2.62
N SER A 88 -14.16 4.71 -2.51
CA SER A 88 -13.28 4.64 -3.67
C SER A 88 -13.66 3.30 -4.26
N ALA A 89 -14.20 3.31 -5.49
CA ALA A 89 -14.82 2.14 -6.10
C ALA A 89 -14.04 0.92 -5.64
N PRO A 90 -14.68 -0.06 -4.96
CA PRO A 90 -13.98 -1.09 -4.21
C PRO A 90 -12.82 -1.51 -5.07
N LEU A 91 -11.58 -1.38 -4.56
CA LEU A 91 -10.40 -1.87 -5.25
C LEU A 91 -10.79 -3.29 -5.62
N VAL A 92 -11.18 -3.49 -6.88
CA VAL A 92 -11.68 -4.79 -7.32
C VAL A 92 -10.49 -5.67 -7.00
N PRO A 93 -10.62 -6.66 -6.10
CA PRO A 93 -9.50 -7.53 -5.82
C PRO A 93 -9.22 -8.18 -7.15
N VAL A 94 -8.20 -7.67 -7.85
CA VAL A 94 -7.65 -8.35 -8.98
C VAL A 94 -6.92 -9.48 -8.28
N GLY A 95 -7.61 -10.61 -8.12
CA GLY A 95 -7.00 -11.80 -7.55
C GLY A 95 -5.64 -12.00 -8.23
N GLY A 96 -4.64 -12.38 -7.44
CA GLY A 96 -3.28 -12.52 -7.93
C GLY A 96 -2.26 -11.75 -7.10
N VAL A 97 -1.09 -11.60 -7.70
CA VAL A 97 0.14 -11.16 -7.04
C VAL A 97 0.06 -9.70 -6.59
N VAL A 98 0.30 -9.45 -5.29
CA VAL A 98 0.35 -8.12 -4.68
C VAL A 98 1.78 -7.76 -4.29
N PRO A 99 2.28 -6.56 -4.68
CA PRO A 99 3.57 -6.06 -4.22
C PRO A 99 3.43 -5.27 -2.90
N TRP A 100 4.22 -5.64 -1.89
CA TRP A 100 4.44 -4.85 -0.68
C TRP A 100 5.78 -4.12 -0.78
N VAL A 101 5.70 -2.80 -1.02
CA VAL A 101 6.86 -1.92 -1.12
C VAL A 101 7.28 -1.45 0.26
N VAL A 102 8.55 -1.68 0.62
CA VAL A 102 9.11 -1.28 1.91
C VAL A 102 10.36 -0.44 1.66
N SER A 103 10.54 0.64 2.40
CA SER A 103 11.75 1.46 2.30
C SER A 103 12.28 1.94 3.64
N GLY A 104 13.57 2.27 3.68
CA GLY A 104 14.28 2.82 4.83
C GLY A 104 15.41 3.77 4.41
N GLN A 105 15.84 4.65 5.32
CA GLN A 105 17.00 5.52 5.08
C GLN A 105 18.34 4.77 5.19
N SER A 106 18.32 3.55 5.73
CA SER A 106 19.47 2.66 5.84
C SER A 106 19.02 1.21 5.64
N ALA A 107 19.96 0.31 5.37
CA ALA A 107 19.68 -1.13 5.31
C ALA A 107 19.07 -1.66 6.62
N GLU A 108 19.53 -1.16 7.78
CA GLU A 108 18.95 -1.51 9.08
C GLU A 108 17.53 -0.97 9.24
N GLY A 109 17.30 0.28 8.82
CA GLY A 109 15.97 0.90 8.83
C GLY A 109 14.97 0.14 7.96
N LEU A 110 15.40 -0.35 6.79
CA LEU A 110 14.60 -1.20 5.91
C LEU A 110 14.21 -2.51 6.61
N ARG A 111 15.18 -3.19 7.24
CA ARG A 111 14.92 -4.43 7.99
C ARG A 111 13.97 -4.21 9.17
N ALA A 112 14.17 -3.13 9.93
CA ALA A 112 13.30 -2.76 11.04
C ALA A 112 11.88 -2.44 10.56
N GLN A 113 11.73 -1.78 9.42
CA GLN A 113 10.42 -1.52 8.82
C GLN A 113 9.74 -2.83 8.37
N ALA A 114 10.49 -3.77 7.80
CA ALA A 114 9.96 -5.08 7.41
C ALA A 114 9.40 -5.84 8.63
N ARG A 115 10.12 -5.85 9.77
CA ARG A 115 9.63 -6.45 11.03
C ARG A 115 8.34 -5.83 11.52
N ARG A 116 8.29 -4.49 11.61
CA ARG A 116 7.07 -3.78 12.05
C ARG A 116 5.88 -4.05 11.14
N LEU A 117 6.12 -4.14 9.83
CA LEU A 117 5.07 -4.47 8.88
C LEU A 117 4.58 -5.91 9.06
N ALA A 118 5.48 -6.86 9.29
CA ALA A 118 5.11 -8.25 9.57
C ALA A 118 4.29 -8.37 10.87
N GLU A 119 4.72 -7.72 11.96
CA GLU A 119 4.01 -7.68 13.24
C GLU A 119 2.59 -7.10 13.09
N PHE A 120 2.47 -6.01 12.33
CA PHE A 120 1.17 -5.42 12.01
C PHE A 120 0.32 -6.38 11.16
N ALA A 121 0.88 -6.94 10.09
CA ALA A 121 0.15 -7.78 9.15
C ALA A 121 -0.32 -9.12 9.75
N VAL A 122 0.35 -9.63 10.78
CA VAL A 122 -0.10 -10.82 11.52
C VAL A 122 -1.39 -10.56 12.29
N THR A 123 -1.57 -9.35 12.81
CA THR A 123 -2.69 -9.00 13.72
C THR A 123 -3.80 -8.19 13.06
N SER A 124 -3.57 -7.71 11.84
CA SER A 124 -4.52 -6.84 11.13
C SER A 124 -5.53 -7.63 10.31
N ASP A 125 -6.80 -7.23 10.32
CA ASP A 125 -7.83 -7.74 9.42
C ASP A 125 -7.81 -7.10 8.01
N ALA A 126 -6.87 -6.18 7.75
CA ALA A 126 -6.79 -5.47 6.47
C ALA A 126 -6.33 -6.38 5.32
N ASP A 127 -7.05 -6.38 4.21
CA ASP A 127 -6.65 -7.11 3.00
C ASP A 127 -5.23 -6.76 2.52
N ALA A 128 -4.51 -7.74 1.96
CA ALA A 128 -3.15 -7.59 1.45
C ALA A 128 -3.04 -6.49 0.38
N ALA A 129 -4.04 -6.34 -0.49
CA ALA A 129 -4.06 -5.26 -1.48
C ALA A 129 -4.20 -3.88 -0.82
N ALA A 130 -5.03 -3.75 0.21
CA ALA A 130 -5.19 -2.51 0.97
C ALA A 130 -3.88 -2.11 1.70
N VAL A 131 -3.16 -3.09 2.25
CA VAL A 131 -1.82 -2.89 2.83
C VAL A 131 -0.83 -2.43 1.75
N GLY A 132 -0.77 -3.14 0.61
CA GLY A 132 0.11 -2.81 -0.51
C GLY A 132 -0.14 -1.39 -1.05
N TRP A 133 -1.41 -1.03 -1.25
CA TRP A 133 -1.81 0.31 -1.66
C TRP A 133 -1.38 1.36 -0.63
N SER A 134 -1.61 1.12 0.66
CA SER A 134 -1.23 2.04 1.74
C SER A 134 0.28 2.27 1.80
N LEU A 135 1.09 1.24 1.53
CA LEU A 135 2.55 1.33 1.48
C LEU A 135 3.05 2.26 0.37
N VAL A 136 2.31 2.42 -0.72
CA VAL A 136 2.69 3.31 -1.84
C VAL A 136 2.02 4.68 -1.71
N ALA A 137 0.76 4.74 -1.29
CA ALA A 137 -0.03 5.98 -1.26
C ALA A 137 0.20 6.83 0.00
N SER A 138 0.61 6.22 1.11
CA SER A 138 0.66 6.90 2.42
C SER A 138 2.03 6.87 3.11
N ARG A 139 3.07 6.42 2.40
CA ARG A 139 4.44 6.37 2.93
C ARG A 139 5.40 7.08 1.97
N SER A 140 6.37 7.77 2.54
CA SER A 140 7.51 8.28 1.77
C SER A 140 8.36 7.11 1.26
N VAL A 141 8.86 7.25 0.04
CA VAL A 141 9.78 6.28 -0.56
C VAL A 141 11.22 6.74 -0.30
N LEU A 142 11.99 5.90 0.39
CA LEU A 142 13.36 6.17 0.82
C LEU A 142 14.39 5.39 -0.03
N ASP A 143 15.68 5.59 0.22
CA ASP A 143 16.74 5.12 -0.67
C ASP A 143 16.94 3.59 -0.64
N HIS A 144 16.92 2.98 0.54
CA HIS A 144 16.97 1.52 0.65
C HIS A 144 15.57 0.96 0.46
N ARG A 145 15.35 0.18 -0.60
CA ARG A 145 14.03 -0.30 -1.01
C ARG A 145 14.02 -1.82 -1.11
N ALA A 146 12.86 -2.38 -0.80
CA ALA A 146 12.52 -3.74 -1.12
C ALA A 146 11.09 -3.83 -1.62
N VAL A 147 10.82 -4.81 -2.48
CA VAL A 147 9.47 -5.21 -2.86
C VAL A 147 9.34 -6.69 -2.51
N VAL A 148 8.37 -7.01 -1.66
CA VAL A 148 7.96 -8.38 -1.39
C VAL A 148 6.75 -8.68 -2.26
N VAL A 149 6.80 -9.77 -3.02
CA VAL A 149 5.80 -10.13 -4.01
C VAL A 149 5.15 -11.45 -3.60
N GLY A 150 3.83 -11.49 -3.53
CA GLY A 150 3.09 -12.71 -3.17
C GLY A 150 1.60 -12.59 -3.46
N GLU A 151 0.94 -13.71 -3.70
CA GLU A 151 -0.50 -13.77 -3.94
C GLU A 151 -1.29 -13.84 -2.62
N HIS A 152 -0.67 -14.46 -1.61
CA HIS A 152 -1.30 -14.68 -0.31
C HIS A 152 -0.51 -14.03 0.82
N ARG A 153 -1.21 -13.72 1.91
CA ARG A 153 -0.62 -13.08 3.08
C ARG A 153 0.55 -13.88 3.65
N ASP A 154 0.48 -15.20 3.66
CA ASP A 154 1.54 -16.05 4.21
C ASP A 154 2.86 -15.92 3.41
N GLU A 155 2.78 -15.79 2.09
CA GLU A 155 3.94 -15.56 1.22
C GLU A 155 4.57 -14.20 1.48
N LEU A 156 3.73 -13.18 1.66
CA LEU A 156 4.16 -11.81 1.97
C LEU A 156 4.80 -11.74 3.35
N LEU A 157 4.23 -12.41 4.36
CA LEU A 157 4.80 -12.50 5.70
C LEU A 157 6.15 -13.25 5.69
N SER A 158 6.24 -14.35 4.95
CA SER A 158 7.50 -15.09 4.78
C SER A 158 8.58 -14.22 4.14
N GLY A 159 8.24 -13.50 3.08
CA GLY A 159 9.15 -12.57 2.41
C GLY A 159 9.58 -11.39 3.30
N LEU A 160 8.67 -10.84 4.11
CA LEU A 160 9.03 -9.83 5.10
C LEU A 160 9.97 -10.36 6.19
N GLY A 161 9.76 -11.61 6.64
CA GLY A 161 10.65 -12.30 7.56
C GLY A 161 12.06 -12.44 7.00
N ALA A 162 12.17 -12.96 5.77
CA ALA A 162 13.45 -13.07 5.07
C ALA A 162 14.13 -11.70 4.90
N LEU A 163 13.38 -10.68 4.50
CA LEU A 163 13.89 -9.30 4.38
C LEU A 163 14.40 -8.76 5.72
N ALA A 164 13.64 -8.97 6.80
CA ALA A 164 13.99 -8.52 8.14
C ALA A 164 15.28 -9.14 8.69
N GLU A 165 15.53 -10.41 8.34
CA GLU A 165 16.74 -11.15 8.67
C GLU A 165 17.90 -10.86 7.70
N GLY A 166 17.62 -10.28 6.53
CA GLY A 166 18.58 -10.11 5.46
C GLY A 166 18.93 -11.42 4.74
N ALA A 167 18.03 -12.40 4.79
CA ALA A 167 18.15 -13.68 4.11
C ALA A 167 17.72 -13.57 2.64
N PRO A 168 18.34 -14.35 1.73
CA PRO A 168 17.89 -14.42 0.34
C PRO A 168 16.50 -15.05 0.23
N SER A 169 15.65 -14.50 -0.63
CA SER A 169 14.35 -15.07 -0.97
C SER A 169 14.01 -14.77 -2.43
N GLY A 170 13.37 -15.72 -3.11
CA GLY A 170 12.89 -15.54 -4.48
C GLY A 170 11.73 -14.55 -4.60
N SER A 171 11.01 -14.29 -3.50
CA SER A 171 9.88 -13.35 -3.44
C SER A 171 10.28 -11.92 -3.05
N VAL A 172 11.57 -11.67 -2.78
CA VAL A 172 12.06 -10.39 -2.27
C VAL A 172 13.07 -9.79 -3.23
N ILE A 173 12.72 -8.64 -3.80
CA ILE A 173 13.62 -7.84 -4.62
C ILE A 173 14.11 -6.69 -3.77
N THR A 174 15.44 -6.54 -3.62
CA THR A 174 16.04 -5.43 -2.87
C THR A 174 16.89 -4.55 -3.79
N GLY A 175 16.98 -3.27 -3.46
CA GLY A 175 17.78 -2.32 -4.20
C GLY A 175 18.06 -1.06 -3.40
N ASN A 176 19.10 -0.35 -3.79
CA ASN A 176 19.35 1.01 -3.33
C ASN A 176 19.08 1.97 -4.48
N ALA A 177 18.31 3.02 -4.23
CA ALA A 177 18.04 4.05 -5.22
C ALA A 177 19.35 4.77 -5.58
N VAL A 178 19.74 4.67 -6.85
CA VAL A 178 20.71 5.60 -7.46
C VAL A 178 19.95 6.81 -7.98
N ALA A 179 20.66 7.95 -8.09
CA ALA A 179 20.08 9.19 -8.63
C ALA A 179 19.26 8.92 -9.89
N ALA A 180 18.03 9.42 -9.92
CA ALA A 180 17.10 9.16 -11.02
C ALA A 180 17.71 9.69 -12.34
N GLY A 181 18.11 8.78 -13.21
CA GLY A 181 18.48 9.09 -14.59
C GLY A 181 17.27 9.48 -15.43
N THR A 182 17.45 9.55 -16.75
CA THR A 182 16.40 9.95 -17.70
C THR A 182 15.21 8.99 -17.80
N GLY A 183 15.29 7.81 -17.18
CA GLY A 183 14.26 6.76 -17.18
C GLY A 183 14.82 5.41 -17.64
N PRO A 184 13.98 4.36 -17.68
CA PRO A 184 14.40 3.04 -18.14
C PRO A 184 14.59 2.99 -19.67
N VAL A 185 15.40 2.04 -20.13
CA VAL A 185 15.53 1.70 -21.56
C VAL A 185 14.86 0.36 -21.78
N LEU A 186 13.94 0.27 -22.75
CA LEU A 186 13.36 -1.02 -23.15
C LEU A 186 14.25 -1.67 -24.20
N VAL A 187 14.64 -2.92 -23.95
CA VAL A 187 15.47 -3.73 -24.84
C VAL A 187 14.61 -4.83 -25.45
N PHE A 188 14.59 -4.90 -26.78
CA PHE A 188 13.76 -5.79 -27.59
C PHE A 188 14.65 -6.82 -28.30
N PRO A 189 15.02 -7.93 -27.62
CA PRO A 189 15.93 -8.91 -28.20
C PRO A 189 15.32 -9.60 -29.42
N GLY A 190 16.19 -10.09 -30.31
CA GLY A 190 15.80 -10.96 -31.42
C GLY A 190 15.40 -12.38 -30.99
N GLN A 191 15.54 -13.32 -31.92
CA GLN A 191 15.21 -14.72 -31.69
C GLN A 191 16.13 -15.36 -30.64
N GLY A 192 15.57 -16.24 -29.80
CA GLY A 192 16.30 -17.02 -28.78
C GLY A 192 15.67 -16.98 -27.39
N ALA A 193 14.78 -16.02 -27.12
CA ALA A 193 14.09 -15.87 -25.84
C ALA A 193 12.73 -16.60 -25.77
N GLN A 194 12.27 -17.21 -26.86
CA GLN A 194 10.98 -17.91 -26.90
C GLN A 194 10.95 -19.17 -26.05
N TRP A 195 9.80 -19.46 -25.45
CA TRP A 195 9.50 -20.71 -24.76
C TRP A 195 8.02 -21.06 -24.93
N ARG A 196 7.69 -22.35 -24.79
CA ARG A 196 6.33 -22.84 -25.06
C ARG A 196 5.37 -22.37 -23.96
N GLY A 197 4.30 -21.68 -24.35
CA GLY A 197 3.32 -21.10 -23.42
C GLY A 197 3.66 -19.68 -22.95
N MET A 198 4.65 -19.01 -23.57
CA MET A 198 4.95 -17.62 -23.25
C MET A 198 3.73 -16.72 -23.43
N GLY A 199 3.46 -15.86 -22.44
CA GLY A 199 2.36 -14.91 -22.48
C GLY A 199 0.95 -15.49 -22.26
N VAL A 200 0.78 -16.82 -22.17
CA VAL A 200 -0.55 -17.44 -21.99
C VAL A 200 -1.22 -17.00 -20.70
N GLU A 201 -0.48 -16.98 -19.59
CA GLU A 201 -1.02 -16.49 -18.32
C GLU A 201 -1.42 -15.01 -18.42
N LEU A 202 -0.59 -14.19 -19.08
CA LEU A 202 -0.86 -12.76 -19.28
C LEU A 202 -2.07 -12.49 -20.19
N LEU A 203 -2.42 -13.41 -21.11
CA LEU A 203 -3.67 -13.31 -21.87
C LEU A 203 -4.90 -13.42 -20.97
N GLY A 204 -4.80 -14.16 -19.86
CA GLY A 204 -5.89 -14.33 -18.89
C GLY A 204 -5.87 -13.29 -17.77
N SER A 205 -4.69 -12.86 -17.32
CA SER A 205 -4.51 -12.00 -16.14
C SER A 205 -4.32 -10.51 -16.44
N SER A 206 -3.90 -10.14 -17.66
CA SER A 206 -3.66 -8.75 -18.04
C SER A 206 -4.55 -8.32 -19.22
N PRO A 207 -5.60 -7.53 -18.99
CA PRO A 207 -6.46 -7.05 -20.07
C PRO A 207 -5.71 -6.16 -21.06
N VAL A 208 -4.68 -5.43 -20.61
CA VAL A 208 -3.82 -4.60 -21.46
C VAL A 208 -2.99 -5.46 -22.41
N PHE A 209 -2.41 -6.55 -21.89
CA PHE A 209 -1.64 -7.49 -22.71
C PHE A 209 -2.55 -8.18 -23.74
N ALA A 210 -3.70 -8.69 -23.31
CA ALA A 210 -4.66 -9.36 -24.18
C ALA A 210 -5.17 -8.45 -25.29
N ALA A 211 -5.49 -7.18 -24.98
CA ALA A 211 -5.91 -6.20 -25.98
C ALA A 211 -4.82 -5.94 -27.03
N ARG A 212 -3.56 -5.77 -26.61
CA ARG A 212 -2.45 -5.53 -27.54
C ARG A 212 -2.14 -6.77 -28.39
N ILE A 213 -2.28 -7.99 -27.85
CA ILE A 213 -2.16 -9.21 -28.65
C ILE A 213 -3.25 -9.28 -29.72
N ALA A 214 -4.50 -8.96 -29.38
CA ALA A 214 -5.61 -8.95 -30.35
C ALA A 214 -5.38 -7.92 -31.47
N GLU A 215 -4.84 -6.73 -31.15
CA GLU A 215 -4.42 -5.74 -32.16
C GLU A 215 -3.32 -6.28 -33.07
N CYS A 216 -2.31 -6.97 -32.51
CA CYS A 216 -1.23 -7.57 -33.28
C CYS A 216 -1.75 -8.70 -34.19
N GLU A 217 -2.66 -9.54 -33.71
CA GLU A 217 -3.27 -10.61 -34.49
C GLU A 217 -4.05 -10.05 -35.68
N ALA A 218 -4.87 -9.01 -35.47
CA ALA A 218 -5.57 -8.34 -36.55
C ALA A 218 -4.62 -7.72 -37.60
N ALA A 219 -3.49 -7.17 -37.15
CA ALA A 219 -2.48 -6.61 -38.05
C ALA A 219 -1.70 -7.68 -38.83
N LEU A 220 -1.48 -8.86 -38.25
CA LEU A 220 -0.77 -9.97 -38.90
C LEU A 220 -1.66 -10.77 -39.84
N ALA A 221 -2.98 -10.85 -39.57
CA ALA A 221 -3.92 -11.68 -40.31
C ALA A 221 -3.84 -11.61 -41.85
N PRO A 222 -3.55 -10.45 -42.50
CA PRO A 222 -3.38 -10.40 -43.96
C PRO A 222 -2.12 -11.07 -44.50
N PHE A 223 -1.13 -11.36 -43.65
CA PHE A 223 0.21 -11.81 -44.02
C PHE A 223 0.52 -13.25 -43.62
N VAL A 224 -0.33 -13.87 -42.80
CA VAL A 224 -0.12 -15.20 -42.22
C VAL A 224 -1.37 -16.07 -42.36
N ASP A 225 -1.17 -17.38 -42.34
CA ASP A 225 -2.23 -18.40 -42.45
C ASP A 225 -2.55 -19.08 -41.10
N TRP A 226 -2.05 -18.52 -40.00
CA TRP A 226 -2.17 -19.04 -38.63
C TRP A 226 -2.69 -17.97 -37.66
N SER A 227 -3.29 -18.39 -36.54
CA SER A 227 -3.73 -17.49 -35.47
C SER A 227 -2.62 -17.26 -34.44
N LEU A 228 -2.32 -15.98 -34.14
CA LEU A 228 -1.36 -15.61 -33.11
C LEU A 228 -1.77 -16.14 -31.74
N THR A 229 -3.04 -16.02 -31.41
CA THR A 229 -3.55 -16.47 -30.12
C THR A 229 -3.52 -18.00 -30.00
N GLU A 230 -3.87 -18.75 -31.06
CA GLU A 230 -3.76 -20.22 -31.05
C GLU A 230 -2.30 -20.66 -30.87
N VAL A 231 -1.36 -20.05 -31.61
CA VAL A 231 0.08 -20.35 -31.49
C VAL A 231 0.59 -20.11 -30.06
N LEU A 232 0.19 -19.01 -29.41
CA LEU A 232 0.57 -18.73 -28.02
C LEU A 232 0.03 -19.78 -27.06
N ARG A 233 -1.24 -20.19 -27.21
CA ARG A 233 -1.87 -21.23 -26.40
C ARG A 233 -1.35 -22.64 -26.69
N GLY A 234 -0.58 -22.80 -27.78
CA GLY A 234 -0.15 -24.11 -28.27
C GLY A 234 -1.32 -24.92 -28.83
N GLU A 235 -2.34 -24.23 -29.31
CA GLU A 235 -3.51 -24.76 -30.00
C GLU A 235 -3.27 -24.73 -31.52
N GLY A 236 -3.95 -25.58 -32.27
CA GLY A 236 -3.81 -25.69 -33.73
C GLY A 236 -2.59 -26.51 -34.19
N ASP A 237 -2.41 -26.57 -35.52
CA ASP A 237 -1.40 -27.41 -36.19
C ASP A 237 -0.11 -26.64 -36.56
N THR A 238 -0.05 -25.35 -36.25
CA THR A 238 1.09 -24.50 -36.63
C THR A 238 2.29 -24.78 -35.74
N ASP A 239 3.42 -25.16 -36.34
CA ASP A 239 4.68 -25.35 -35.62
C ASP A 239 5.25 -23.99 -35.15
N PRO A 240 5.31 -23.71 -33.83
CA PRO A 240 5.84 -22.45 -33.30
C PRO A 240 7.37 -22.32 -33.47
N ALA A 241 8.08 -23.38 -33.85
CA ALA A 241 9.53 -23.34 -34.09
C ALA A 241 9.89 -22.78 -35.48
N ARG A 242 8.94 -22.71 -36.41
CA ARG A 242 9.11 -22.11 -37.73
C ARG A 242 9.52 -20.64 -37.59
N VAL A 243 10.55 -20.22 -38.32
CA VAL A 243 11.11 -18.85 -38.22
C VAL A 243 10.06 -17.78 -38.59
N ASP A 244 9.25 -18.07 -39.59
CA ASP A 244 8.16 -17.22 -40.07
C ASP A 244 6.95 -17.15 -39.11
N VAL A 245 6.92 -18.02 -38.08
CA VAL A 245 5.94 -17.98 -36.99
C VAL A 245 6.55 -17.34 -35.75
N VAL A 246 7.72 -17.81 -35.32
CA VAL A 246 8.35 -17.38 -34.05
C VAL A 246 8.71 -15.90 -34.05
N GLN A 247 9.15 -15.32 -35.17
CA GLN A 247 9.54 -13.91 -35.22
C GLN A 247 8.33 -12.97 -35.05
N PRO A 248 7.23 -13.11 -35.82
CA PRO A 248 6.02 -12.33 -35.59
C PRO A 248 5.41 -12.53 -34.19
N VAL A 249 5.43 -13.76 -33.66
CA VAL A 249 4.92 -14.05 -32.30
C VAL A 249 5.77 -13.33 -31.25
N LEU A 250 7.10 -13.41 -31.34
CA LEU A 250 8.01 -12.70 -30.43
C LEU A 250 7.81 -11.19 -30.50
N TRP A 251 7.67 -10.62 -31.70
CA TRP A 251 7.36 -9.21 -31.89
C TRP A 251 6.06 -8.82 -31.17
N ALA A 252 4.98 -9.58 -31.39
CA ALA A 252 3.68 -9.31 -30.78
C ALA A 252 3.73 -9.39 -29.25
N VAL A 253 4.42 -10.39 -28.68
CA VAL A 253 4.63 -10.51 -27.23
C VAL A 253 5.41 -9.33 -26.69
N MET A 254 6.51 -8.95 -27.35
CA MET A 254 7.36 -7.84 -26.92
C MET A 254 6.63 -6.50 -26.89
N VAL A 255 5.88 -6.14 -27.94
CA VAL A 255 5.10 -4.89 -27.97
C VAL A 255 3.92 -4.91 -26.99
N SER A 256 3.39 -6.10 -26.70
CA SER A 256 2.35 -6.28 -25.68
C SER A 256 2.89 -6.10 -24.26
N LEU A 257 4.08 -6.65 -23.96
CA LEU A 257 4.79 -6.40 -22.70
C LEU A 257 5.12 -4.91 -22.52
N ALA A 258 5.56 -4.22 -23.58
CA ALA A 258 5.80 -2.79 -23.54
C ALA A 258 4.53 -1.99 -23.18
N SER A 259 3.37 -2.43 -23.67
CA SER A 259 2.07 -1.82 -23.34
C SER A 259 1.68 -2.03 -21.87
N VAL A 260 1.99 -3.21 -21.31
CA VAL A 260 1.79 -3.47 -19.88
C VAL A 260 2.65 -2.54 -19.04
N TRP A 261 3.94 -2.38 -19.36
CA TRP A 261 4.81 -1.42 -18.68
C TRP A 261 4.26 0.01 -18.72
N GLU A 262 3.78 0.45 -19.90
CA GLU A 262 3.18 1.77 -20.07
C GLU A 262 1.92 1.95 -19.20
N SER A 263 1.09 0.91 -19.04
CA SER A 263 -0.10 0.97 -18.19
C SER A 263 0.19 1.18 -16.70
N TYR A 264 1.40 0.81 -16.24
CA TYR A 264 1.90 1.12 -14.89
C TYR A 264 2.63 2.46 -14.82
N GLY A 265 2.56 3.29 -15.87
CA GLY A 265 3.17 4.61 -15.94
C GLY A 265 4.66 4.60 -16.28
N VAL A 266 5.23 3.45 -16.66
CA VAL A 266 6.64 3.35 -17.05
C VAL A 266 6.80 3.91 -18.46
N ARG A 267 7.46 5.07 -18.57
CA ARG A 267 7.81 5.70 -19.84
C ARG A 267 9.28 5.47 -20.15
N PRO A 268 9.64 4.73 -21.21
CA PRO A 268 11.03 4.54 -21.57
C PRO A 268 11.69 5.83 -22.05
N ALA A 269 12.93 6.06 -21.63
CA ALA A 269 13.76 7.15 -22.11
C ALA A 269 14.37 6.85 -23.49
N ALA A 270 14.56 5.57 -23.80
CA ALA A 270 15.03 5.07 -25.08
C ALA A 270 14.58 3.63 -25.30
N VAL A 271 14.71 3.15 -26.54
CA VAL A 271 14.50 1.75 -26.93
C VAL A 271 15.70 1.25 -27.71
N VAL A 272 16.03 -0.04 -27.57
CA VAL A 272 17.10 -0.72 -28.32
C VAL A 272 16.57 -2.08 -28.77
N GLY A 273 16.84 -2.47 -30.02
CA GLY A 273 16.48 -3.78 -30.58
C GLY A 273 17.61 -4.36 -31.40
#